data_AF-A0A915DM87-F1
#
_entry.id   AF-A0A915DM87-F1
#
_cell.length_a   1.000
_cell.length_b   1.000
_cell.length_c   1.000
_cell.angle_alpha   90.00
_cell.angle_beta   90.00
_cell.angle_gamma   90.00
#
_symmetry.space_group_name_H-M   'P 1'
#
loop_
_entity.id
_entity.type
_entity.pdbx_description
1 polymer ?
#
loop_
_entity_poly.entity_id
_entity_poly.type
_entity_poly.pdbx_seq_one_letter_code
_entity_poly.pdbx_strand_id
1 'polypeptide(L)'
;MAGVMLFPASPYKDTRITVVSVIGKETSNNLKSFTINQLLLDQNSAFGCGTWSLENGSPISVDAFFSPESSILYLLVNGINDARTQSYLFASGRFRDKSFFEKMAIVEMESIHLLHIVFILSHLVILIEQSCRFDTEWLRTLKAVKYLRIKAESIVKSTLADHCPGCPKIWMEEGRLAVPKMLFAFHRSPLRADLGAAKRNELLEKLEKSLEGQLVSLLKHHKIVDKHSPESALACLPQYQMNLPIFSPKRDKLLSR
;
A
#
# COMPACT_ATOMS: atom_id res chain seq x y z
N MET A 1 -1.51 -36.42 13.81
CA MET A 1 -2.43 -35.58 14.62
C MET A 1 -1.70 -34.28 14.93
N ALA A 2 -1.90 -33.24 14.12
CA ALA A 2 -1.33 -31.93 14.37
C ALA A 2 -2.23 -31.18 15.35
N GLY A 3 -1.68 -30.83 16.51
CA GLY A 3 -2.40 -30.04 17.52
C GLY A 3 -2.77 -28.69 16.95
N VAL A 4 -4.07 -28.38 16.99
CA VAL A 4 -4.56 -27.02 16.84
C VAL A 4 -4.00 -26.24 18.02
N MET A 5 -2.93 -25.46 17.80
CA MET A 5 -2.57 -24.41 18.73
C MET A 5 -3.73 -23.41 18.74
N LEU A 6 -4.60 -23.55 19.74
CA LEU A 6 -5.53 -22.51 20.12
C LEU A 6 -4.68 -21.31 20.51
N PHE A 7 -4.57 -20.33 19.61
CA PHE A 7 -4.04 -19.02 19.97
C PHE A 7 -4.79 -18.55 21.23
N PRO A 8 -4.08 -18.16 22.31
CA PRO A 8 -4.75 -17.62 23.49
C PRO A 8 -5.63 -16.48 23.04
N ALA A 9 -6.87 -16.43 23.55
CA ALA A 9 -7.87 -15.45 23.17
C ALA A 9 -7.25 -14.05 23.19
N SER A 10 -6.98 -13.51 21.99
CA SER A 10 -6.34 -12.21 21.84
C SER A 10 -7.16 -11.20 22.64
N PRO A 11 -6.52 -10.32 23.46
CA PRO A 11 -7.22 -9.31 24.24
C PRO A 11 -8.03 -8.33 23.38
N TYR A 12 -7.90 -8.42 22.04
CA TYR A 12 -8.54 -7.57 21.05
C TYR A 12 -9.59 -8.29 20.21
N LYS A 13 -10.06 -9.47 20.62
CA LYS A 13 -10.98 -10.32 19.82
C LYS A 13 -12.29 -9.62 19.42
N ASP A 14 -12.77 -8.70 20.26
CA ASP A 14 -14.02 -7.96 20.04
C ASP A 14 -13.79 -6.51 19.58
N THR A 15 -12.53 -6.11 19.37
CA THR A 15 -12.19 -4.75 18.97
C THR A 15 -12.49 -4.56 17.48
N ARG A 16 -13.24 -3.51 17.15
CA ARG A 16 -13.44 -3.11 15.75
C ARG A 16 -12.15 -2.49 15.23
N ILE A 17 -11.54 -3.12 14.23
CA ILE A 17 -10.29 -2.66 13.65
C ILE A 17 -10.51 -2.05 12.27
N THR A 18 -9.69 -1.04 11.94
CA THR A 18 -9.57 -0.54 10.55
C THR A 18 -8.29 -1.06 9.94
N VAL A 19 -8.37 -1.57 8.71
CA VAL A 19 -7.18 -2.07 7.98
C VAL A 19 -6.68 -0.99 7.03
N VAL A 20 -5.45 -0.53 7.25
CA VAL A 20 -4.77 0.48 6.44
C VAL A 20 -3.55 -0.15 5.78
N SER A 21 -3.57 -0.24 4.46
CA SER A 21 -2.44 -0.78 3.70
C SER A 21 -1.59 0.33 3.11
N VAL A 22 -0.28 0.13 3.11
CA VAL A 22 0.68 1.07 2.56
C VAL A 22 1.46 0.38 1.45
N ILE A 23 1.26 0.90 0.25
CA ILE A 23 1.93 0.48 -0.98
C ILE A 23 2.78 1.64 -1.49
N GLY A 24 3.76 1.36 -2.33
CA GLY A 24 4.59 2.44 -2.86
C GLY A 24 5.93 1.95 -3.35
N LYS A 25 6.81 2.92 -3.61
CA LYS A 25 8.20 2.67 -3.97
C LYS A 25 9.12 3.14 -2.87
N GLU A 26 10.16 2.36 -2.62
CA GLU A 26 11.24 2.72 -1.71
C GLU A 26 12.52 3.08 -2.45
N THR A 27 13.25 4.04 -1.90
CA THR A 27 14.65 4.29 -2.25
C THR A 27 15.53 3.99 -1.04
N SER A 28 16.84 3.86 -1.25
CA SER A 28 17.80 3.66 -0.14
C SER A 28 17.67 4.71 0.97
N ASN A 29 17.25 5.92 0.61
CA ASN A 29 17.19 7.07 1.51
C ASN A 29 15.79 7.33 2.07
N ASN A 30 14.74 6.83 1.40
CA ASN A 30 13.35 7.05 1.78
C ASN A 30 12.58 5.73 1.76
N LEU A 31 12.33 5.20 2.95
CA LEU A 31 11.55 3.98 3.17
C LEU A 31 10.07 4.33 3.41
N LYS A 32 9.16 3.43 3.02
CA LYS A 32 7.73 3.57 3.32
C LYS A 32 7.50 3.48 4.82
N SER A 33 8.24 2.60 5.50
CA SER A 33 8.19 2.44 6.96
C SER A 33 8.49 3.75 7.70
N PHE A 34 9.41 4.59 7.21
CA PHE A 34 9.69 5.88 7.82
C PHE A 34 8.49 6.82 7.76
N THR A 35 7.78 6.83 6.63
CA THR A 35 6.58 7.66 6.44
C THR A 35 5.47 7.24 7.39
N ILE A 36 5.28 5.94 7.58
CA ILE A 36 4.29 5.39 8.51
C ILE A 36 4.70 5.65 9.96
N ASN A 37 5.94 5.39 10.32
CA ASN A 37 6.44 5.62 11.68
C ASN A 37 6.32 7.10 12.07
N GLN A 38 6.53 8.03 11.12
CA GLN A 38 6.28 9.45 11.34
C GLN A 38 4.79 9.76 11.56
N LEU A 39 3.90 9.11 10.82
CA LEU A 39 2.45 9.28 10.95
C LEU A 39 1.93 8.69 12.27
N LEU A 40 2.50 7.57 12.70
CA LEU A 40 2.11 6.86 13.92
C LEU A 40 2.49 7.61 15.19
N LEU A 41 3.40 8.60 15.14
CA LEU A 41 3.89 9.39 16.29
C LEU A 41 4.41 8.54 17.48
N ASP A 42 4.46 7.22 17.33
CA ASP A 42 4.82 6.28 18.36
C ASP A 42 6.35 6.27 18.53
N GLN A 43 6.78 6.41 19.78
CA GLN A 43 8.17 6.37 20.20
C GLN A 43 8.83 5.00 19.95
N ASN A 44 8.03 4.00 19.57
CA ASN A 44 8.49 2.70 19.10
C ASN A 44 8.31 2.63 17.59
N SER A 45 9.40 2.44 16.84
CA SER A 45 9.37 2.20 15.40
C SER A 45 8.55 0.94 15.09
N ALA A 46 7.25 1.11 14.87
CA ALA A 46 6.26 0.07 14.57
C ALA A 46 6.71 -0.87 13.46
N PHE A 47 7.32 -0.30 12.43
CA PHE A 47 8.08 -1.03 11.43
C PHE A 47 9.56 -0.70 11.66
N GLY A 48 10.35 -1.68 12.12
CA GLY A 48 11.79 -1.52 12.25
C GLY A 48 12.41 -1.12 10.91
N CYS A 49 13.50 -0.35 10.93
CA CYS A 49 14.19 0.09 9.71
C CYS A 49 14.68 -1.14 8.91
N GLY A 50 13.88 -1.62 7.95
CA GLY A 50 14.18 -2.84 7.21
C GLY A 50 13.94 -4.13 7.98
N THR A 51 12.86 -4.24 8.75
CA THR A 51 12.43 -5.53 9.30
C THR A 51 11.89 -6.40 8.17
N TRP A 52 12.81 -7.08 7.48
CA TRP A 52 12.46 -8.27 6.72
C TRP A 52 12.12 -9.37 7.72
N SER A 53 10.88 -9.83 7.75
CA SER A 53 10.64 -11.25 8.01
C SER A 53 10.97 -12.01 6.73
N LEU A 54 12.26 -12.24 6.50
CA LEU A 54 12.75 -13.17 5.46
C LEU A 54 12.49 -14.63 5.87
N GLU A 55 11.48 -14.89 6.70
CA GLU A 55 11.18 -16.22 7.22
C GLU A 55 10.71 -17.17 6.11
N ASN A 56 10.20 -16.62 4.99
CA ASN A 56 9.56 -17.40 3.93
C ASN A 56 10.30 -17.37 2.57
N GLY A 57 11.48 -16.74 2.48
CA GLY A 57 12.29 -16.72 1.25
C GLY A 57 11.65 -16.04 0.03
N SER A 58 10.54 -15.29 0.19
CA SER A 58 9.93 -14.48 -0.87
C SER A 58 10.45 -13.04 -0.83
N PRO A 59 10.83 -12.45 -1.98
CA PRO A 59 11.25 -11.05 -2.11
C PRO A 59 10.09 -10.07 -1.90
N ILE A 60 8.86 -10.55 -2.07
CA ILE A 60 7.62 -9.79 -1.89
C ILE A 60 6.91 -10.33 -0.65
N SER A 61 6.59 -9.43 0.28
CA SER A 61 5.95 -9.75 1.55
C SER A 61 4.99 -8.64 1.99
N VAL A 62 4.16 -8.94 2.98
CA VAL A 62 3.38 -7.94 3.72
C VAL A 62 3.79 -8.04 5.18
N ASP A 63 4.27 -6.94 5.73
CA ASP A 63 4.54 -6.83 7.16
C ASP A 63 3.32 -6.20 7.83
N ALA A 64 2.88 -6.74 8.96
CA ALA A 64 1.68 -6.29 9.65
C ALA A 64 2.02 -5.72 11.03
N PHE A 65 1.43 -4.57 11.36
CA PHE A 65 1.55 -3.95 12.67
C PHE A 65 0.17 -3.52 13.16
N PHE A 66 -0.24 -4.03 14.33
CA PHE A 66 -1.47 -3.59 14.97
C PHE A 66 -1.16 -2.54 16.03
N SER A 67 -1.77 -1.35 15.88
CA SER A 67 -1.74 -0.29 16.89
C SER A 67 -3.01 -0.38 17.75
N PRO A 68 -2.91 -0.83 19.02
CA PRO A 68 -4.08 -0.95 19.89
C PRO A 68 -4.73 0.40 20.19
N GLU A 69 -3.91 1.46 20.32
CA GLU A 69 -4.36 2.82 20.67
C GLU A 69 -5.28 3.41 19.59
N SER A 70 -4.94 3.20 18.33
CA SER A 70 -5.75 3.67 17.20
C SER A 70 -6.75 2.62 16.71
N SER A 71 -6.65 1.37 17.18
CA SER A 71 -7.39 0.21 16.64
C SER A 71 -7.20 0.06 15.12
N ILE A 72 -5.99 0.33 14.63
CA ILE A 72 -5.64 0.23 13.21
C ILE A 72 -4.64 -0.91 13.01
N LEU A 73 -4.94 -1.78 12.04
CA LEU A 73 -4.01 -2.76 11.51
C LEU A 73 -3.34 -2.17 10.25
N TYR A 74 -2.04 -1.90 10.36
CA TYR A 74 -1.21 -1.44 9.26
C TYR A 74 -0.62 -2.62 8.51
N LEU A 75 -0.77 -2.63 7.18
CA LEU A 75 -0.15 -3.61 6.29
C LEU A 75 0.86 -2.90 5.39
N LEU A 76 2.14 -3.12 5.60
CA LEU A 76 3.22 -2.58 4.80
C LEU A 76 3.59 -3.58 3.70
N VAL A 77 3.40 -3.18 2.44
CA VAL A 77 3.68 -4.05 1.29
C VAL A 77 5.10 -3.84 0.79
N ASN A 78 5.92 -4.88 0.85
CA ASN A 78 7.23 -4.94 0.20
C ASN A 78 7.07 -5.50 -1.21
N GLY A 79 7.32 -4.65 -2.22
CA GLY A 79 7.03 -4.95 -3.62
C GLY A 79 8.27 -4.95 -4.51
N ILE A 80 8.10 -5.35 -5.76
CA ILE A 80 9.19 -5.41 -6.75
C ILE A 80 9.89 -4.07 -7.00
N ASN A 81 9.22 -2.95 -6.74
CA ASN A 81 9.76 -1.61 -6.95
C ASN A 81 10.65 -1.12 -5.80
N ASP A 82 10.78 -1.89 -4.72
CA ASP A 82 11.64 -1.53 -3.62
C ASP A 82 13.09 -1.91 -3.94
N ALA A 83 14.01 -0.95 -3.78
CA ALA A 83 15.43 -1.16 -4.10
C ALA A 83 16.02 -2.39 -3.36
N ARG A 84 15.56 -2.65 -2.14
CA ARG A 84 16.01 -3.80 -1.35
C ARG A 84 15.48 -5.13 -1.90
N THR A 85 14.21 -5.16 -2.31
CA THR A 85 13.57 -6.33 -2.93
C THR A 85 14.29 -6.72 -4.23
N GLN A 86 14.64 -5.73 -5.06
CA GLN A 86 15.40 -5.97 -6.28
C GLN A 86 16.81 -6.51 -5.99
N SER A 87 17.53 -5.89 -5.05
CA SER A 87 18.85 -6.37 -4.64
C SER A 87 18.81 -7.82 -4.15
N TYR A 88 17.81 -8.18 -3.34
CA TYR A 88 17.64 -9.55 -2.87
C TYR A 88 17.29 -10.53 -4.01
N LEU A 89 16.42 -10.13 -4.94
CA LEU A 89 16.03 -10.98 -6.08
C LEU A 89 17.25 -11.41 -6.91
N PHE A 90 18.20 -10.50 -7.13
CA PHE A 90 19.41 -10.79 -7.91
C PHE A 90 20.54 -11.41 -7.09
N ALA A 91 20.59 -11.21 -5.76
CA ALA A 91 21.62 -11.75 -4.89
C ALA A 91 21.30 -13.13 -4.29
N SER A 92 20.02 -13.45 -4.03
CA SER A 92 19.58 -14.64 -3.27
C SER A 92 19.73 -15.98 -4.00
N GLY A 93 20.03 -15.97 -5.30
CA GLY A 93 20.11 -17.19 -6.10
C GLY A 93 18.77 -17.92 -6.33
N ARG A 94 17.63 -17.40 -5.81
CA ARG A 94 16.28 -18.00 -5.85
C ARG A 94 15.80 -18.40 -7.25
N PHE A 95 16.39 -17.84 -8.30
CA PHE A 95 16.09 -18.13 -9.69
C PHE A 95 17.35 -18.24 -10.55
N ARG A 96 18.44 -18.82 -10.03
CA ARG A 96 19.75 -18.81 -10.69
C ARG A 96 19.69 -19.26 -12.17
N ASP A 97 18.85 -20.24 -12.48
CA ASP A 97 18.72 -20.83 -13.81
C ASP A 97 17.77 -20.08 -14.76
N LYS A 98 17.13 -19.01 -14.30
CA LYS A 98 16.18 -18.22 -15.10
C LYS A 98 16.83 -16.97 -15.70
N SER A 99 16.40 -16.61 -16.89
CA SER A 99 16.73 -15.35 -17.54
C SER A 99 16.18 -14.14 -16.75
N PHE A 100 16.69 -12.94 -17.06
CA PHE A 100 16.22 -11.70 -16.44
C PHE A 100 14.69 -11.53 -16.58
N PHE A 101 14.14 -11.73 -17.78
CA PHE A 101 12.72 -11.52 -18.03
C PHE A 101 11.83 -12.53 -17.30
N GLU A 102 12.25 -13.79 -17.20
CA GLU A 102 11.51 -14.81 -16.44
C GLU A 102 11.50 -14.50 -14.95
N LYS A 103 12.62 -14.03 -14.38
CA LYS A 103 12.70 -13.58 -12.98
C LYS A 103 11.72 -12.45 -12.72
N MET A 104 11.73 -11.43 -13.58
CA MET A 104 10.86 -10.26 -13.44
C MET A 104 9.39 -10.66 -13.58
N ALA A 105 9.04 -11.48 -14.57
CA ALA A 105 7.66 -11.92 -14.78
C ALA A 105 7.07 -12.66 -13.56
N ILE A 106 7.87 -13.52 -12.91
CA ILE A 106 7.42 -14.24 -11.71
C ILE A 106 7.14 -13.27 -10.56
N VAL A 107 8.06 -12.34 -10.31
CA VAL A 107 7.95 -11.40 -9.20
C VAL A 107 6.86 -10.36 -9.46
N GLU A 108 6.66 -9.94 -10.72
CA GLU A 108 5.51 -9.11 -11.11
C GLU A 108 4.18 -9.83 -10.85
N MET A 109 4.09 -11.12 -11.19
CA MET A 109 2.89 -11.93 -10.91
C MET A 109 2.65 -12.09 -9.40
N GLU A 110 3.70 -12.41 -8.62
CA GLU A 110 3.64 -12.46 -7.15
C GLU A 110 3.16 -11.11 -6.58
N SER A 111 3.64 -9.99 -7.14
CA SER A 111 3.24 -8.65 -6.71
C SER A 111 1.77 -8.36 -7.01
N ILE A 112 1.25 -8.78 -8.17
CA ILE A 112 -0.17 -8.61 -8.53
C ILE A 112 -1.06 -9.43 -7.60
N HIS A 113 -0.68 -10.68 -7.29
CA HIS A 113 -1.43 -11.54 -6.38
C HIS A 113 -1.48 -10.96 -4.96
N LEU A 114 -0.34 -10.49 -4.47
CA LEU A 114 -0.25 -9.88 -3.14
C LEU A 114 -1.04 -8.56 -3.07
N LEU A 115 -0.95 -7.72 -4.10
CA LEU A 115 -1.76 -6.50 -4.17
C LEU A 115 -3.26 -6.84 -4.24
N HIS A 116 -3.67 -7.87 -4.97
CA HIS A 116 -5.06 -8.31 -4.99
C HIS A 116 -5.57 -8.63 -3.58
N ILE A 117 -4.81 -9.42 -2.80
CA ILE A 117 -5.13 -9.72 -1.40
C ILE A 117 -5.22 -8.44 -0.57
N VAL A 118 -4.25 -7.54 -0.71
CA VAL A 118 -4.24 -6.25 -0.01
C VAL A 118 -5.49 -5.44 -0.32
N PHE A 119 -5.90 -5.33 -1.58
CA PHE A 119 -7.06 -4.53 -1.98
C PHE A 119 -8.40 -5.12 -1.49
N ILE A 120 -8.53 -6.44 -1.36
CA ILE A 120 -9.76 -7.05 -0.83
C ILE A 120 -9.83 -7.02 0.71
N LEU A 121 -8.70 -6.89 1.41
CA LEU A 121 -8.63 -6.84 2.87
C LEU A 121 -8.59 -5.41 3.46
N SER A 122 -8.36 -4.39 2.64
CA SER A 122 -8.13 -3.02 3.14
C SER A 122 -9.38 -2.16 3.18
N HIS A 123 -9.46 -1.30 4.20
CA HIS A 123 -10.41 -0.19 4.23
C HIS A 123 -9.81 1.07 3.59
N LEU A 124 -8.50 1.25 3.75
CA LEU A 124 -7.71 2.36 3.23
C LEU A 124 -6.43 1.82 2.58
N VAL A 125 -6.04 2.40 1.45
CA VAL A 125 -4.77 2.09 0.78
C VAL A 125 -4.03 3.40 0.53
N ILE A 126 -2.85 3.56 1.12
CA ILE A 126 -1.99 4.72 0.95
C ILE A 126 -0.90 4.35 -0.06
N LEU A 127 -0.85 5.04 -1.19
CA LEU A 127 0.20 4.91 -2.19
C LEU A 127 1.26 6.00 -1.96
N ILE A 128 2.45 5.58 -1.56
CA ILE A 128 3.60 6.45 -1.37
C ILE A 128 4.43 6.50 -2.65
N GLU A 129 4.54 7.69 -3.22
CA GLU A 129 5.37 7.98 -4.39
C GLU A 129 6.56 8.86 -3.99
N GLN A 130 7.76 8.50 -4.43
CA GLN A 130 9.00 9.21 -4.08
C GLN A 130 9.22 10.45 -4.95
N SER A 131 8.54 10.50 -6.10
CA SER A 131 8.56 11.62 -7.03
C SER A 131 7.54 12.71 -6.64
N CYS A 132 7.56 13.83 -7.37
CA CYS A 132 6.49 14.83 -7.37
C CYS A 132 5.43 14.59 -8.46
N ARG A 133 5.55 13.48 -9.19
CA ARG A 133 4.65 13.07 -10.28
C ARG A 133 4.16 11.66 -10.00
N PHE A 134 2.91 11.42 -10.35
CA PHE A 134 2.34 10.08 -10.29
C PHE A 134 2.94 9.19 -11.38
N ASP A 135 3.42 8.01 -10.99
CA ASP A 135 3.94 7.03 -11.94
C ASP A 135 2.80 6.25 -12.62
N THR A 136 2.73 6.36 -13.94
CA THR A 136 1.76 5.65 -14.77
C THR A 136 1.92 4.12 -14.74
N GLU A 137 3.07 3.58 -14.32
CA GLU A 137 3.25 2.14 -14.11
C GLU A 137 2.22 1.58 -13.12
N TRP A 138 1.91 2.35 -12.07
CA TRP A 138 0.86 1.96 -11.12
C TRP A 138 -0.49 1.78 -11.80
N LEU A 139 -0.81 2.53 -12.86
CA LEU A 139 -2.06 2.34 -13.58
C LEU A 139 -2.14 0.98 -14.27
N ARG A 140 -1.01 0.46 -14.78
CA ARG A 140 -0.94 -0.88 -15.39
C ARG A 140 -1.10 -1.95 -14.33
N THR A 141 -0.35 -1.84 -13.23
CA THR A 141 -0.44 -2.78 -12.09
C THR A 141 -1.85 -2.80 -11.50
N LEU A 142 -2.45 -1.64 -11.22
CA LEU A 142 -3.80 -1.54 -10.67
C LEU A 142 -4.86 -2.09 -11.64
N LYS A 143 -4.69 -1.91 -12.96
CA LYS A 143 -5.55 -2.56 -13.96
C LYS A 143 -5.44 -4.08 -13.92
N ALA A 144 -4.22 -4.61 -13.80
CA ALA A 144 -3.99 -6.05 -13.70
C ALA A 144 -4.60 -6.62 -12.41
N VAL A 145 -4.44 -5.93 -11.28
CA VAL A 145 -5.05 -6.29 -9.99
C VAL A 145 -6.58 -6.25 -10.08
N LYS A 146 -7.17 -5.20 -10.68
CA LYS A 146 -8.62 -5.11 -10.92
C LYS A 146 -9.12 -6.29 -11.75
N TYR A 147 -8.41 -6.62 -12.82
CA TYR A 147 -8.75 -7.73 -13.70
C TYR A 147 -8.71 -9.07 -12.96
N LEU A 148 -7.65 -9.30 -12.17
CA LEU A 148 -7.54 -10.50 -11.35
C LEU A 148 -8.68 -10.58 -10.33
N ARG A 149 -9.04 -9.47 -9.67
CA ARG A 149 -10.15 -9.42 -8.72
C ARG A 149 -11.46 -9.90 -9.34
N ILE A 150 -11.81 -9.38 -10.52
CA ILE A 150 -13.04 -9.77 -11.23
C ILE A 150 -12.99 -11.26 -11.60
N LYS A 151 -11.84 -11.77 -12.05
CA LYS A 151 -11.70 -13.18 -12.40
C LYS A 151 -11.74 -14.13 -11.21
N ALA A 152 -11.15 -13.73 -10.09
CA ALA A 152 -11.04 -14.53 -8.88
C ALA A 152 -12.25 -14.37 -7.96
N GLU A 153 -13.20 -13.50 -8.30
CA GLU A 153 -14.32 -13.12 -7.46
C GLU A 153 -15.10 -14.34 -6.93
N SER A 154 -15.52 -15.26 -7.81
CA SER A 154 -16.28 -16.44 -7.39
C SER A 154 -15.49 -17.33 -6.42
N ILE A 155 -14.19 -17.52 -6.68
CA ILE A 155 -13.29 -18.30 -5.84
C ILE A 155 -13.15 -17.66 -4.46
N VAL A 156 -12.93 -16.34 -4.40
CA VAL A 156 -12.81 -15.62 -3.14
C VAL A 156 -14.11 -15.71 -2.33
N LYS A 157 -15.27 -15.53 -2.97
CA LYS A 157 -16.58 -15.65 -2.31
C LYS A 157 -16.79 -17.05 -1.72
N SER A 158 -16.51 -18.11 -2.47
CA SER A 158 -16.60 -19.48 -1.95
C SER A 158 -15.62 -19.72 -0.80
N THR A 159 -14.37 -19.25 -0.93
CA THR A 159 -13.37 -19.42 0.13
C THR A 159 -13.80 -18.72 1.42
N LEU A 160 -14.34 -17.50 1.34
CA LEU A 160 -14.84 -16.77 2.51
C LEU A 160 -16.04 -17.48 3.15
N ALA A 161 -16.97 -18.01 2.34
CA ALA A 161 -18.12 -18.76 2.85
C ALA A 161 -17.71 -20.05 3.57
N ASP A 162 -16.73 -20.76 3.02
CA ASP A 162 -16.28 -22.06 3.56
C ASP A 162 -15.40 -21.91 4.81
N HIS A 163 -14.53 -20.89 4.86
CA HIS A 163 -13.47 -20.79 5.86
C HIS A 163 -13.67 -19.68 6.89
N CYS A 164 -14.67 -18.80 6.73
CA CYS A 164 -14.92 -17.69 7.65
C CYS A 164 -16.36 -17.69 8.20
N PRO A 165 -16.77 -18.75 8.91
CA PRO A 165 -18.10 -18.82 9.52
C PRO A 165 -18.23 -17.72 10.58
N GLY A 166 -19.10 -16.74 10.32
CA GLY A 166 -19.33 -15.59 11.21
C GLY A 166 -18.92 -14.23 10.63
N CYS A 167 -18.29 -14.19 9.47
CA CYS A 167 -18.08 -12.93 8.76
C CYS A 167 -19.42 -12.32 8.30
N PRO A 168 -19.52 -10.97 8.23
CA PRO A 168 -20.65 -10.28 7.64
C PRO A 168 -21.00 -10.84 6.25
N LYS A 169 -22.29 -11.09 5.99
CA LYS A 169 -22.78 -11.62 4.70
C LYS A 169 -22.32 -10.80 3.50
N ILE A 170 -22.30 -9.48 3.66
CA ILE A 170 -21.83 -8.55 2.63
C ILE A 170 -20.39 -8.83 2.18
N TRP A 171 -19.51 -9.34 3.06
CA TRP A 171 -18.13 -9.68 2.66
C TRP A 171 -18.08 -10.90 1.75
N MET A 172 -18.95 -11.88 2.01
CA MET A 172 -19.09 -13.08 1.18
C MET A 172 -19.79 -12.76 -0.14
N GLU A 173 -20.73 -11.82 -0.15
CA GLU A 173 -21.44 -11.37 -1.35
C GLU A 173 -20.56 -10.50 -2.26
N GLU A 174 -19.65 -9.70 -1.70
CA GLU A 174 -18.74 -8.82 -2.45
C GLU A 174 -17.39 -9.47 -2.78
N GLY A 175 -17.00 -10.52 -2.05
CA GLY A 175 -15.66 -11.13 -2.17
C GLY A 175 -14.54 -10.20 -1.67
N ARG A 176 -14.85 -9.29 -0.73
CA ARG A 176 -13.92 -8.33 -0.12
C ARG A 176 -14.50 -7.73 1.16
N LEU A 177 -13.65 -7.21 2.04
CA LEU A 177 -14.05 -6.57 3.30
C LEU A 177 -14.68 -5.19 3.08
N ALA A 178 -14.12 -4.43 2.15
CA ALA A 178 -14.57 -3.09 1.80
C ALA A 178 -14.09 -2.72 0.39
N VAL A 179 -14.65 -1.64 -0.17
CA VAL A 179 -14.02 -0.93 -1.29
C VAL A 179 -12.99 0.04 -0.70
N PRO A 180 -11.68 -0.23 -0.82
CA PRO A 180 -10.69 0.60 -0.15
C PRO A 180 -10.72 2.03 -0.67
N LYS A 181 -10.59 2.99 0.24
CA LYS A 181 -10.32 4.39 -0.10
C LYS A 181 -8.83 4.54 -0.41
N MET A 182 -8.51 4.97 -1.61
CA MET A 182 -7.13 5.16 -2.03
C MET A 182 -6.68 6.60 -1.74
N LEU A 183 -5.58 6.72 -1.01
CA LEU A 183 -4.89 7.96 -0.68
C LEU A 183 -3.52 7.96 -1.36
N PHE A 184 -2.98 9.13 -1.64
CA PHE A 184 -1.67 9.29 -2.26
C PHE A 184 -0.83 10.22 -1.42
N ALA A 185 0.45 9.88 -1.28
CA ALA A 185 1.42 10.67 -0.56
C ALA A 185 2.67 10.82 -1.41
N PHE A 186 3.14 12.05 -1.58
CA PHE A 186 4.29 12.35 -2.43
C PHE A 186 5.46 12.83 -1.58
N HIS A 187 6.64 12.24 -1.74
CA HIS A 187 7.76 12.59 -0.88
C HIS A 187 8.54 13.84 -1.34
N ARG A 188 8.38 14.25 -2.60
CA ARG A 188 9.12 15.41 -3.14
C ARG A 188 8.17 16.52 -3.56
N SER A 189 8.49 17.73 -3.12
CA SER A 189 7.95 18.95 -3.70
C SER A 189 8.91 19.49 -4.78
N PRO A 190 8.42 19.86 -5.97
CA PRO A 190 9.24 20.54 -6.98
C PRO A 190 9.52 22.01 -6.59
N LEU A 191 8.94 22.50 -5.49
CA LEU A 191 9.08 23.87 -5.04
C LEU A 191 10.49 24.12 -4.50
N ARG A 192 11.06 25.26 -4.90
CA ARG A 192 12.40 25.66 -4.44
C ARG A 192 12.40 25.97 -2.94
N ALA A 193 13.52 25.67 -2.28
CA ALA A 193 13.68 25.86 -0.85
C ALA A 193 13.88 27.32 -0.43
N ASP A 194 14.18 28.22 -1.37
CA ASP A 194 14.38 29.66 -1.18
C ASP A 194 13.07 30.47 -1.19
N LEU A 195 11.92 29.82 -1.45
CA LEU A 195 10.62 30.45 -1.40
C LEU A 195 10.25 30.80 0.06
N GLY A 196 9.86 32.06 0.29
CA GLY A 196 9.26 32.49 1.56
C GLY A 196 8.01 31.66 1.91
N ALA A 197 7.77 31.44 3.20
CA ALA A 197 6.76 30.50 3.70
C ALA A 197 5.36 30.73 3.12
N ALA A 198 4.90 31.98 3.04
CA ALA A 198 3.58 32.30 2.49
C ALA A 198 3.43 31.91 1.02
N LYS A 199 4.40 32.29 0.18
CA LYS A 199 4.42 31.95 -1.26
C LYS A 199 4.58 30.44 -1.49
N ARG A 200 5.34 29.77 -0.63
CA ARG A 200 5.49 28.31 -0.66
C ARG A 200 4.16 27.61 -0.39
N ASN A 201 3.42 28.01 0.64
CA ASN A 201 2.12 27.42 0.98
C ASN A 201 1.10 27.61 -0.15
N GLU A 202 1.01 28.82 -0.72
CA GLU A 202 0.13 29.10 -1.86
C GLU A 202 0.44 28.19 -3.07
N LEU A 203 1.73 28.02 -3.39
CA LEU A 203 2.16 27.16 -4.49
C LEU A 203 1.95 25.67 -4.18
N LEU A 204 2.06 25.27 -2.92
CA LEU A 204 1.81 23.91 -2.47
C LEU A 204 0.33 23.55 -2.64
N GLU A 205 -0.59 24.41 -2.21
CA GLU A 205 -2.03 24.21 -2.38
C GLU A 205 -2.41 24.12 -3.87
N LYS A 206 -1.81 24.97 -4.72
CA LYS A 206 -2.01 24.91 -6.17
C LYS A 206 -1.50 23.59 -6.77
N LEU A 207 -0.35 23.12 -6.30
CA LEU A 207 0.24 21.85 -6.73
C LEU A 207 -0.62 20.66 -6.30
N GLU A 208 -1.06 20.62 -5.04
CA GLU A 208 -1.92 19.56 -4.50
C GLU A 208 -3.23 19.47 -5.27
N LYS A 209 -3.91 20.60 -5.50
CA LYS A 209 -5.14 20.65 -6.33
C LYS A 209 -4.91 20.17 -7.77
N SER A 210 -3.78 20.56 -8.37
CA SER A 210 -3.43 20.12 -9.73
C SER A 210 -3.15 18.62 -9.79
N LEU A 211 -2.40 18.08 -8.83
CA LEU A 211 -2.10 16.65 -8.73
C LEU A 211 -3.36 15.84 -8.45
N GLU A 212 -4.23 16.30 -7.54
CA GLU A 212 -5.52 15.67 -7.26
C GLU A 212 -6.38 15.59 -8.52
N GLY A 213 -6.52 16.69 -9.27
CA GLY A 213 -7.27 16.72 -10.52
C GLY A 213 -6.72 15.74 -11.56
N GLN A 214 -5.40 15.66 -11.71
CA GLN A 214 -4.73 14.72 -12.61
C GLN A 214 -4.95 13.27 -12.18
N LEU A 215 -4.75 12.96 -10.90
CA LEU A 215 -4.97 11.61 -10.34
C LEU A 215 -6.41 11.15 -10.54
N VAL A 216 -7.39 12.00 -10.19
CA VAL A 216 -8.81 11.70 -10.37
C VAL A 216 -9.12 11.40 -11.84
N SER A 217 -8.60 12.22 -12.76
CA SER A 217 -8.79 12.03 -14.21
C SER A 217 -8.20 10.71 -14.69
N LEU A 218 -6.95 10.43 -14.33
CA LEU A 218 -6.25 9.20 -14.74
C LEU A 218 -6.93 7.95 -14.19
N LEU A 219 -7.28 7.92 -12.91
CA LEU A 219 -7.90 6.75 -12.28
C LEU A 219 -9.29 6.45 -12.85
N LYS A 220 -10.08 7.49 -13.15
CA LYS A 220 -11.38 7.34 -13.83
C LYS A 220 -11.22 6.88 -15.26
N HIS A 221 -10.30 7.49 -16.02
CA HIS A 221 -10.01 7.10 -17.40
C HIS A 221 -9.60 5.62 -17.49
N HIS A 222 -8.80 5.16 -16.53
CA HIS A 222 -8.36 3.77 -16.43
C HIS A 222 -9.40 2.84 -15.78
N LYS A 223 -10.58 3.35 -15.40
CA LYS A 223 -11.66 2.64 -14.70
C LYS A 223 -11.19 1.93 -13.41
N ILE A 224 -10.15 2.44 -12.77
CA ILE A 224 -9.66 1.91 -11.48
C ILE A 224 -10.65 2.28 -10.38
N VAL A 225 -11.14 3.52 -10.43
CA VAL A 225 -12.21 4.05 -9.59
C VAL A 225 -13.44 4.27 -10.46
N ASP A 226 -14.61 3.80 -10.02
CA ASP A 226 -15.87 3.98 -10.71
C ASP A 226 -16.99 4.30 -9.70
N LYS A 227 -17.73 5.38 -9.96
CA LYS A 227 -18.88 5.78 -9.13
C LYS A 227 -20.16 5.05 -9.53
N HIS A 228 -20.26 4.60 -10.78
CA HIS A 228 -21.48 3.99 -11.33
C HIS A 228 -21.51 2.47 -11.11
N SER A 229 -20.35 1.84 -10.93
CA SER A 229 -20.24 0.40 -10.63
C SER A 229 -19.26 0.15 -9.47
N PRO A 230 -19.64 0.45 -8.21
CA PRO A 230 -18.76 0.26 -7.05
C PRO A 230 -18.33 -1.20 -6.88
N GLU A 231 -19.21 -2.14 -7.24
CA GLU A 231 -18.93 -3.58 -7.28
C GLU A 231 -17.78 -3.93 -8.21
N SER A 232 -17.61 -3.21 -9.33
CA SER A 232 -16.55 -3.44 -10.31
C SER A 232 -15.28 -2.64 -10.03
N ALA A 233 -15.38 -1.57 -9.23
CA ALA A 233 -14.25 -0.70 -8.90
C ALA A 233 -13.23 -1.42 -8.02
N LEU A 234 -11.94 -1.13 -8.26
CA LEU A 234 -10.87 -1.65 -7.40
C LEU A 234 -10.81 -0.87 -6.08
N ALA A 235 -11.01 0.44 -6.16
CA ALA A 235 -10.95 1.37 -5.05
C ALA A 235 -11.90 2.55 -5.27
N CYS A 236 -12.09 3.36 -4.24
CA CYS A 236 -12.76 4.65 -4.33
C CYS A 236 -11.85 5.78 -3.87
N LEU A 237 -12.19 7.01 -4.25
CA LEU A 237 -11.50 8.21 -3.75
C LEU A 237 -12.34 8.83 -2.62
N PRO A 238 -11.70 9.47 -1.62
CA PRO A 238 -12.40 10.26 -0.60
C PRO A 238 -13.35 11.30 -1.22
N GLN A 239 -14.50 11.53 -0.58
CA GLN A 239 -15.49 12.53 -1.04
C GLN A 239 -15.08 13.97 -0.72
N TYR A 240 -14.18 14.16 0.25
CA TYR A 240 -13.62 15.44 0.65
C TYR A 240 -12.10 15.37 0.54
N GLN A 241 -11.50 16.47 0.04
CA GLN A 241 -10.07 16.72 -0.21
C GLN A 241 -9.15 15.53 0.08
N MET A 242 -8.51 15.01 -0.96
CA MET A 242 -7.29 14.26 -0.73
C MET A 242 -6.26 15.24 -0.21
N ASN A 243 -6.14 15.35 1.11
CA ASN A 243 -4.95 15.94 1.73
C ASN A 243 -3.81 15.05 1.25
N LEU A 244 -3.12 15.49 0.20
CA LEU A 244 -1.98 14.82 -0.40
C LEU A 244 -0.77 15.33 0.37
N PRO A 245 -0.34 14.71 1.48
CA PRO A 245 0.83 15.18 2.19
C PRO A 245 2.01 15.13 1.24
N ILE A 246 2.51 16.29 0.85
CA ILE A 246 3.79 16.42 0.18
C ILE A 246 4.82 16.55 1.28
N PHE A 247 5.53 15.47 1.58
CA PHE A 247 6.61 15.53 2.57
C PHE A 247 7.68 16.50 2.06
N SER A 248 8.02 17.49 2.87
CA SER A 248 9.24 18.26 2.64
C SER A 248 10.37 17.52 3.31
N PRO A 249 11.54 17.35 2.66
CA PRO A 249 12.73 16.96 3.41
C PRO A 249 12.94 18.00 4.52
N LYS A 250 12.90 17.55 5.78
CA LYS A 250 13.49 18.32 6.86
C LYS A 250 14.96 18.45 6.50
N ARG A 251 15.51 19.66 6.52
CA ARG A 251 16.96 19.84 6.53
C ARG A 251 17.44 19.15 7.80
N ASP A 252 17.99 17.95 7.68
CA ASP A 252 18.83 17.42 8.73
C ASP A 252 19.91 18.46 8.97
N LYS A 253 19.94 18.93 10.22
CA LYS A 253 20.91 19.90 10.68
C LYS A 253 22.30 19.38 10.31
N LEU A 254 23.06 20.26 9.67
CA LEU A 254 24.52 20.31 9.72
C LEU A 254 25.02 19.87 11.10
N LEU A 255 25.39 18.60 11.23
CA LEU A 255 26.20 18.06 12.31
C LEU A 255 27.11 16.97 11.73
N SER A 256 28.09 17.44 10.96
CA SER A 256 29.43 16.84 10.93
C SER A 256 30.41 18.00 10.76
N ARG A 257 30.73 18.62 11.89
CA ARG A 257 32.08 19.16 12.09
C ARG A 257 32.98 17.99 12.44
#